data_AF-A0A143X5U6-F1
#
_entry.id   AF-A0A143X5U6-F1
#
_cell.length_a   1.000
_cell.length_b   1.000
_cell.length_c   1.000
_cell.angle_alpha   90.00
_cell.angle_beta   90.00
_cell.angle_gamma   90.00
#
_symmetry.space_group_name_H-M   'P 1'
#
loop_
_entity.id
_entity.type
_entity.pdbx_description
1 polymer ?
#
loop_
_entity_poly.entity_id
_entity_poly.type
_entity_poly.pdbx_seq_one_letter_code
_entity_poly.pdbx_strand_id
1 'polypeptide(L)'
;MRDDSVLWVHGGASVPEGVSDPNDYKIFCFAGEPKALYVATGRATGDARFDFFDIGFNHLPLANARPNASAPPGRPASYEEMLDMARALSAGFPHVRVDFYDIAGRPYFGEMTFYHMSGLSPFEPEEYDELFGSWLELPKGGDAR
;
A
#
# COMPACT_ATOMS: atom_id res chain seq x y z
N MET A 1 -25.04 -17.20 -0.79
CA MET A 1 -23.77 -16.43 -0.84
C MET A 1 -24.14 -15.05 -1.37
N ARG A 2 -23.61 -13.96 -0.83
CA ARG A 2 -23.69 -12.69 -1.56
C ARG A 2 -22.85 -12.86 -2.83
N ASP A 3 -23.35 -12.39 -3.97
CA ASP A 3 -22.68 -12.51 -5.28
C ASP A 3 -21.38 -11.68 -5.39
N ASP A 4 -20.92 -11.11 -4.28
CA ASP A 4 -19.83 -10.12 -4.22
C ASP A 4 -18.57 -10.65 -3.51
N SER A 5 -18.45 -11.97 -3.30
CA SER A 5 -17.31 -12.56 -2.57
C SER A 5 -16.31 -13.21 -3.54
N VAL A 6 -15.10 -12.66 -3.60
CA VAL A 6 -13.97 -13.27 -4.31
C VAL A 6 -13.09 -14.00 -3.30
N LEU A 7 -12.96 -15.31 -3.45
CA LEU A 7 -11.95 -16.10 -2.73
C LEU A 7 -10.70 -16.20 -3.60
N TRP A 8 -9.62 -15.55 -3.17
CA TRP A 8 -8.34 -15.65 -3.85
C TRP A 8 -7.42 -16.60 -3.09
N VAL A 9 -6.96 -17.64 -3.78
CA VAL A 9 -6.04 -18.64 -3.22
C VAL A 9 -4.79 -18.63 -4.08
N HIS A 10 -3.65 -18.35 -3.46
CA HIS A 10 -2.36 -18.58 -4.10
C HIS A 10 -2.15 -20.09 -4.28
N GLY A 11 -2.36 -20.59 -5.50
CA GLY A 11 -1.93 -21.94 -5.87
C GLY A 11 -0.42 -22.07 -5.66
N GLY A 12 0.01 -23.24 -5.15
CA GLY A 12 1.36 -23.52 -4.63
C GLY A 12 2.52 -23.10 -5.52
N ALA A 13 2.84 -21.81 -5.49
CA ALA A 13 3.99 -21.27 -6.15
C ALA A 13 5.18 -21.39 -5.22
N SER A 14 6.21 -22.06 -5.70
CA SER A 14 7.54 -21.97 -5.11
C SER A 14 7.98 -20.51 -5.22
N VAL A 15 8.26 -19.86 -4.09
CA VAL A 15 9.05 -18.63 -4.08
C VAL A 15 10.37 -18.96 -4.78
N PRO A 16 10.76 -18.23 -5.85
CA PRO A 16 12.01 -18.51 -6.54
C PRO A 16 13.19 -18.49 -5.55
N GLU A 17 14.15 -19.39 -5.73
CA GLU A 17 15.39 -19.37 -4.94
C GLU A 17 16.04 -17.97 -5.04
N GLY A 18 16.38 -17.38 -3.90
CA GLY A 18 17.02 -16.07 -3.81
C GLY A 18 16.10 -14.89 -3.49
N VAL A 19 14.77 -15.04 -3.47
CA VAL A 19 13.87 -13.98 -2.97
C VAL A 19 13.79 -14.07 -1.44
N SER A 20 14.71 -13.40 -0.74
CA SER A 20 14.76 -13.37 0.74
C SER A 20 14.12 -12.14 1.36
N ASP A 21 13.92 -11.05 0.61
CA ASP A 21 13.32 -9.80 1.08
C ASP A 21 12.58 -9.11 -0.07
N PRO A 22 11.35 -9.54 -0.39
CA PRO A 22 10.54 -8.86 -1.40
C PRO A 22 10.20 -7.44 -0.94
N ASN A 23 10.18 -6.50 -1.89
CA ASN A 23 9.69 -5.14 -1.65
C ASN A 23 8.23 -5.19 -1.21
N ASP A 24 7.90 -4.35 -0.24
CA ASP A 24 6.57 -4.28 0.37
C ASP A 24 5.83 -3.08 -0.20
N TYR A 25 4.85 -3.34 -1.07
CA TYR A 25 4.07 -2.35 -1.79
C TYR A 25 2.76 -2.10 -1.05
N LYS A 26 2.61 -0.89 -0.51
CA LYS A 26 1.51 -0.55 0.40
C LYS A 26 0.67 0.55 -0.22
N ILE A 27 -0.53 0.21 -0.64
CA ILE A 27 -1.41 1.10 -1.39
C ILE A 27 -2.39 1.76 -0.43
N PHE A 28 -2.29 3.07 -0.27
CA PHE A 28 -3.25 3.85 0.50
C PHE A 28 -4.52 4.04 -0.31
N CYS A 29 -5.63 3.53 0.22
CA CYS A 29 -6.94 3.66 -0.38
C CYS A 29 -7.84 4.53 0.50
N PHE A 30 -8.60 5.42 -0.13
CA PHE A 30 -9.56 6.30 0.52
C PHE A 30 -10.91 6.14 -0.18
N ALA A 31 -11.96 5.81 0.59
CA ALA A 31 -13.29 5.49 0.07
C ALA A 31 -13.27 4.45 -1.08
N GLY A 32 -12.41 3.43 -0.97
CA GLY A 32 -12.27 2.39 -2.00
C GLY A 32 -11.31 2.73 -3.16
N GLU A 33 -10.75 3.94 -3.19
CA GLU A 33 -9.91 4.41 -4.30
C GLU A 33 -8.43 4.52 -3.91
N PRO A 34 -7.50 3.85 -4.63
CA PRO A 34 -6.06 4.06 -4.48
C PRO A 34 -5.67 5.53 -4.73
N LYS A 35 -4.93 6.13 -3.79
CA LYS A 35 -4.50 7.54 -3.84
C LYS A 35 -2.99 7.75 -3.71
N ALA A 36 -2.29 6.81 -3.09
CA ALA A 36 -0.84 6.88 -2.95
C ALA A 36 -0.26 5.48 -2.71
N LEU A 37 1.03 5.35 -2.96
CA LEU A 37 1.80 4.14 -2.72
C LEU A 37 2.94 4.45 -1.74
N TYR A 38 3.20 3.51 -0.85
CA TYR A 38 4.40 3.46 -0.01
C TYR A 38 5.12 2.14 -0.27
N VAL A 39 6.39 2.21 -0.63
CA VAL A 39 7.24 1.05 -0.86
C VAL A 39 8.31 0.98 0.22
N ALA A 40 8.34 -0.12 0.96
CA ALA A 40 9.41 -0.41 1.91
C ALA A 40 10.37 -1.45 1.34
N THR A 41 11.65 -1.09 1.25
CA THR A 41 12.73 -1.95 0.73
C THR A 41 13.81 -2.17 1.78
N GLY A 42 14.60 -3.25 1.64
CA GLY A 42 15.76 -3.51 2.50
C GLY A 42 15.41 -3.85 3.96
N ARG A 43 14.18 -4.27 4.23
CA ARG A 43 13.63 -4.50 5.58
C ARG A 43 14.40 -5.60 6.32
N ALA A 44 14.84 -6.64 5.63
CA ALA A 44 15.60 -7.74 6.23
C ALA A 44 17.08 -7.40 6.48
N THR A 45 17.60 -6.35 5.83
CA THR A 45 19.02 -5.98 5.87
C THR A 45 19.38 -4.96 6.95
N GLY A 46 18.37 -4.37 7.61
CA GLY A 46 18.53 -3.28 8.55
C GLY A 46 18.66 -1.88 7.91
N ASP A 47 18.83 -1.81 6.58
CA ASP A 47 18.84 -0.55 5.82
C ASP A 47 17.47 -0.27 5.17
N ALA A 48 16.42 -0.26 5.99
CA ALA A 48 15.07 -0.05 5.50
C ALA A 48 14.89 1.35 4.90
N ARG A 49 14.43 1.42 3.65
CA ARG A 49 14.12 2.66 2.93
C ARG A 49 12.65 2.74 2.59
N PHE A 50 12.06 3.91 2.80
CA PHE A 50 10.64 4.15 2.65
C PHE A 50 10.42 5.21 1.58
N ASP A 51 9.86 4.82 0.45
CA ASP A 51 9.63 5.67 -0.70
C ASP A 51 8.13 5.78 -0.96
N PHE A 52 7.68 6.97 -1.35
CA PHE A 52 6.27 7.25 -1.61
C PHE A 52 6.07 7.65 -3.06
N PHE A 53 4.93 7.28 -3.62
CA PHE A 53 4.60 7.53 -5.01
C PHE A 53 3.13 7.89 -5.17
N ASP A 54 2.81 8.62 -6.24
CA ASP A 54 1.44 8.68 -6.74
C ASP A 54 1.06 7.34 -7.43
N ILE A 55 -0.18 7.23 -7.89
CA ILE A 55 -0.71 6.06 -8.59
C ILE A 55 -0.14 5.90 -10.00
N GLY A 56 0.45 6.96 -10.56
CA GLY A 56 1.24 6.90 -11.78
C GLY A 56 2.63 6.30 -11.56
N PHE A 57 2.98 5.97 -10.31
CA PHE A 57 4.31 5.55 -9.89
C PHE A 57 5.36 6.66 -10.01
N ASN A 58 4.95 7.94 -9.96
CA ASN A 58 5.87 9.06 -9.85
C ASN A 58 6.26 9.25 -8.39
N HIS A 59 7.56 9.37 -8.13
CA HIS A 59 8.09 9.55 -6.77
C HIS A 59 7.60 10.86 -6.18
N LEU A 60 7.09 10.81 -4.95
CA LEU A 60 6.66 11.98 -4.21
C LEU A 60 7.78 12.43 -3.27
N PRO A 61 8.07 13.75 -3.19
CA PRO A 61 9.12 14.29 -2.33
C PRO A 61 8.69 14.35 -0.86
N LEU A 62 8.38 13.20 -0.26
CA LEU A 62 8.03 13.07 1.14
C LEU A 62 8.75 11.90 1.83
N ALA A 63 8.90 12.02 3.15
CA ALA A 63 9.47 11.00 4.01
C ALA A 63 8.57 10.72 5.22
N ASN A 64 8.71 9.52 5.80
CA ASN A 64 8.08 9.12 7.05
C ASN A 64 8.95 8.08 7.72
N ALA A 65 9.31 8.23 9.00
CA ALA A 65 10.04 7.29 9.85
C ALA A 65 11.44 6.78 9.39
N ARG A 66 11.73 6.74 8.09
CA ARG A 66 13.00 6.34 7.46
C ARG A 66 13.25 7.22 6.24
N PRO A 67 14.52 7.40 5.86
CA PRO A 67 14.86 8.09 4.62
C PRO A 67 14.38 7.32 3.39
N ASN A 68 14.10 8.06 2.31
CA ASN A 68 13.94 7.50 0.97
C ASN A 68 15.24 6.79 0.51
N ALA A 69 15.11 5.89 -0.46
CA ALA A 69 16.26 5.29 -1.12
C ALA A 69 17.00 6.32 -1.99
N SER A 70 18.32 6.16 -2.14
CA SER A 70 19.09 6.97 -3.11
C SER A 70 18.70 6.68 -4.56
N ALA A 71 18.23 5.47 -4.81
CA ALA A 71 17.60 5.04 -6.06
C ALA A 71 16.24 4.41 -5.70
N PRO A 72 15.11 5.10 -5.95
CA PRO A 72 13.79 4.58 -5.63
C PRO A 72 13.52 3.24 -6.33
N PRO A 73 12.74 2.34 -5.71
CA PRO A 73 12.38 1.07 -6.33
C PRO A 73 11.57 1.28 -7.61
N GLY A 74 11.74 0.37 -8.57
CA GLY A 74 10.96 0.36 -9.80
C GLY A 74 9.53 -0.13 -9.60
N ARG A 75 8.68 0.23 -10.55
CA ARG A 75 7.30 -0.24 -10.64
C ARG A 75 7.25 -1.77 -10.83
N PRO A 76 6.52 -2.52 -9.99
CA PRO A 76 6.44 -3.97 -10.11
C PRO A 76 5.62 -4.38 -11.34
N ALA A 77 5.85 -5.60 -11.85
CA ALA A 77 5.13 -6.10 -13.01
C ALA A 77 3.64 -6.34 -12.69
N SER A 78 3.32 -6.74 -11.46
CA SER A 78 1.94 -6.94 -11.00
C SER A 78 1.22 -5.65 -10.54
N TYR A 79 1.77 -4.46 -10.80
CA TYR A 79 1.24 -3.21 -10.21
C TYR A 79 -0.24 -2.96 -10.51
N GLU A 80 -0.68 -3.15 -11.76
CA GLU A 80 -2.09 -2.92 -12.11
C GLU A 80 -3.02 -3.91 -11.40
N GLU A 81 -2.60 -5.18 -11.28
CA GLU A 81 -3.36 -6.20 -10.55
C GLU A 81 -3.44 -5.87 -9.05
N MET A 82 -2.36 -5.34 -8.46
CA MET A 82 -2.38 -4.84 -7.08
C MET A 82 -3.37 -3.68 -6.91
N LEU A 83 -3.43 -2.74 -7.86
CA LEU A 83 -4.38 -1.62 -7.79
C LEU A 83 -5.83 -2.09 -7.85
N ASP A 84 -6.14 -3.05 -8.74
CA ASP A 84 -7.48 -3.63 -8.84
C ASP A 84 -7.89 -4.39 -7.58
N MET A 85 -6.96 -5.18 -7.01
CA MET A 85 -7.18 -5.86 -5.74
C MET A 85 -7.34 -4.87 -4.58
N ALA A 86 -6.54 -3.80 -4.55
CA ALA A 86 -6.63 -2.76 -3.53
C ALA A 86 -8.00 -2.06 -3.59
N ARG A 87 -8.52 -1.74 -4.78
CA ARG A 87 -9.89 -1.19 -4.95
C ARG A 87 -10.95 -2.14 -4.38
N ALA A 88 -10.88 -3.41 -4.75
CA ALA A 88 -11.86 -4.41 -4.31
C ALA A 88 -11.82 -4.61 -2.78
N LEU A 89 -10.62 -4.71 -2.20
CA LEU A 89 -10.43 -4.95 -0.77
C LEU A 89 -10.76 -3.71 0.08
N SER A 90 -10.52 -2.51 -0.44
CA SER A 90 -10.76 -1.26 0.30
C SER A 90 -12.18 -0.73 0.19
N ALA A 91 -13.01 -1.31 -0.69
CA ALA A 91 -14.39 -0.89 -0.89
C ALA A 91 -15.19 -0.88 0.44
N GLY A 92 -15.85 0.25 0.71
CA GLY A 92 -16.67 0.44 1.92
C GLY A 92 -15.91 0.94 3.15
N PHE A 93 -14.58 1.09 3.09
CA PHE A 93 -13.79 1.69 4.16
C PHE A 93 -13.46 3.17 3.86
N PRO A 94 -13.58 4.09 4.84
CA PRO A 94 -13.15 5.48 4.67
C PRO A 94 -11.67 5.59 4.29
N HIS A 95 -10.83 4.77 4.92
CA HIS A 95 -9.42 4.64 4.62
C HIS A 95 -8.94 3.25 5.00
N VAL A 96 -8.12 2.66 4.14
CA VAL A 96 -7.32 1.47 4.47
C VAL A 96 -6.11 1.39 3.56
N ARG A 97 -4.98 0.97 4.11
CA ARG A 97 -3.79 0.62 3.36
C ARG A 97 -3.82 -0.87 3.07
N VAL A 98 -3.62 -1.26 1.82
CA VAL A 98 -3.58 -2.67 1.39
C VAL A 98 -2.17 -3.00 0.94
N ASP A 99 -1.59 -4.02 1.56
CA ASP A 99 -0.18 -4.35 1.43
C ASP A 99 0.00 -5.58 0.52
N PHE A 100 0.97 -5.51 -0.38
CA PHE A 100 1.30 -6.54 -1.34
C PHE A 100 2.81 -6.78 -1.47
N TYR A 101 3.15 -7.94 -1.98
CA TYR A 101 4.48 -8.27 -2.50
C TYR A 101 4.38 -8.62 -3.98
N ASP A 102 5.38 -8.25 -4.78
CA ASP A 102 5.58 -8.81 -6.12
C ASP A 102 6.58 -9.97 -6.02
N ILE A 103 6.16 -11.18 -6.37
CA ILE A 103 7.07 -12.33 -6.46
C ILE A 103 6.93 -12.92 -7.86
N ALA A 104 7.98 -12.73 -8.65
CA ALA A 104 8.04 -13.16 -10.05
C ALA A 104 6.87 -12.61 -10.90
N GLY A 105 6.53 -11.33 -10.71
CA GLY A 105 5.48 -10.66 -11.46
C GLY A 105 4.06 -11.04 -11.04
N ARG A 106 3.91 -11.67 -9.88
CA ARG A 106 2.61 -12.01 -9.29
C ARG A 106 2.42 -11.25 -7.99
N PRO A 107 1.25 -10.67 -7.75
CA PRO A 107 0.96 -10.04 -6.47
C PRO A 107 0.73 -11.12 -5.42
N TYR A 108 1.10 -10.82 -4.17
CA TYR A 108 0.78 -11.61 -2.98
C TYR A 108 0.26 -10.67 -1.92
N PHE A 109 -0.92 -10.97 -1.38
CA PHE A 109 -1.52 -10.16 -0.32
C PHE A 109 -0.72 -10.32 0.99
N GLY A 110 -0.44 -9.20 1.65
CA GLY A 110 0.18 -9.14 2.97
C GLY A 110 -0.84 -8.89 4.07
N GLU A 111 -1.32 -7.65 4.19
CA GLU A 111 -2.26 -7.22 5.23
C GLU A 111 -3.16 -6.06 4.77
N MET A 112 -4.18 -5.78 5.58
CA MET A 112 -4.95 -4.54 5.52
C MET A 112 -4.72 -3.75 6.81
N THR A 113 -4.33 -2.49 6.69
CA THR A 113 -3.94 -1.64 7.82
C THR A 113 -4.77 -0.36 7.81
N PHE A 114 -5.62 -0.20 8.83
CA PHE A 114 -6.54 0.94 8.91
C PHE A 114 -5.86 2.23 9.38
N TYR A 115 -4.76 2.10 10.11
CA TYR A 115 -4.01 3.22 10.67
C TYR A 115 -2.51 3.01 10.44
N HIS A 116 -1.99 3.67 9.40
CA HIS A 116 -0.55 3.63 9.12
C HIS A 116 0.23 4.19 10.31
N MET A 117 1.16 3.40 10.85
CA MET A 117 1.97 3.80 12.02
C MET A 117 1.12 4.25 13.22
N SER A 118 -0.05 3.62 13.42
CA SER A 118 -1.04 4.01 14.43
C SER A 118 -1.59 5.44 14.29
N GLY A 119 -1.32 6.12 13.16
CA GLY A 119 -1.65 7.53 12.95
C GLY A 119 -0.75 8.51 13.74
N LEU A 120 0.43 8.06 14.21
CA LEU A 120 1.30 8.85 15.10
C LEU A 120 2.64 9.27 14.46
N SER A 121 2.89 8.89 13.22
CA SER A 121 4.13 9.22 12.51
C SER A 121 3.83 10.26 11.42
N PRO A 122 4.24 11.54 11.59
CA PRO A 122 3.95 12.60 10.63
C PRO A 122 4.74 12.40 9.33
N PHE A 123 4.23 12.98 8.25
CA PHE A 123 4.97 13.12 7.01
C PHE A 123 5.88 14.36 7.05
N GLU A 124 6.96 14.30 6.28
CA GLU A 124 7.83 15.45 6.06
C GLU A 124 7.97 15.67 4.54
N PRO A 125 7.54 16.82 3.99
CA PRO A 125 6.95 17.97 4.70
C PRO A 125 5.49 17.76 5.17
N GLU A 126 5.04 18.55 6.15
CA GLU A 126 3.70 18.51 6.78
C GLU A 126 2.54 18.66 5.77
N GLU A 127 2.75 19.32 4.63
CA GLU A 127 1.73 19.44 3.57
C GLU A 127 1.20 18.09 3.08
N TYR A 128 1.96 17.00 3.25
CA TYR A 128 1.50 15.65 2.92
C TYR A 128 0.55 15.06 3.97
N ASP A 129 0.66 15.46 5.24
CA ASP A 129 -0.35 15.13 6.25
C ASP A 129 -1.69 15.80 5.89
N GLU A 130 -1.66 17.07 5.47
CA GLU A 130 -2.85 17.78 4.99
C GLU A 130 -3.42 17.14 3.72
N LEU A 131 -2.58 16.78 2.76
CA LEU A 131 -2.99 16.14 1.51
C LEU A 131 -3.68 14.79 1.77
N PHE A 132 -3.05 13.91 2.55
CA PHE A 132 -3.64 12.61 2.87
C PHE A 132 -4.92 12.76 3.71
N GLY A 133 -4.93 13.71 4.64
CA GLY A 133 -6.11 14.07 5.43
C GLY A 133 -7.26 14.58 4.56
N SER A 134 -6.97 15.32 3.49
CA SER A 134 -7.98 15.87 2.56
C SER A 134 -8.75 14.80 1.78
N TRP A 135 -8.21 13.59 1.67
CA TRP A 135 -8.88 12.45 1.03
C TRP A 135 -9.77 11.67 1.99
N LEU A 136 -9.66 11.89 3.30
CA LEU A 136 -10.41 11.16 4.31
C LEU A 136 -11.81 11.76 4.50
N GLU A 137 -12.82 11.08 3.97
CA GLU A 137 -14.21 11.39 4.24
C GLU A 137 -14.73 10.54 5.41
N LEU A 138 -15.05 11.19 6.54
CA LEU A 138 -15.60 10.49 7.70
C LEU A 138 -17.08 10.15 7.49
N PRO A 139 -17.54 8.96 7.93
CA PRO A 139 -18.95 8.62 7.91
C PRO A 139 -19.77 9.66 8.67
N LYS A 140 -20.92 10.06 8.11
CA LYS A 140 -21.88 10.87 8.85
C LYS A 140 -22.49 10.00 9.95
N GLY A 141 -22.67 10.55 11.14
CA GLY A 141 -23.24 9.82 12.27
C GLY A 141 -24.59 9.21 11.89
N GLY A 142 -24.66 7.87 11.82
CA GLY A 142 -25.84 7.10 11.39
C GLY A 142 -25.54 6.00 10.36
N ASP A 143 -24.40 6.09 9.65
CA ASP A 143 -24.04 5.14 8.57
C ASP A 143 -23.16 3.96 9.01
N ALA A 144 -22.88 3.83 10.32
CA ALA A 144 -22.21 2.65 10.86
C ALA A 144 -23.19 1.46 10.81
N ARG A 145 -23.08 0.64 9.75
CA ARG A 145 -23.75 -0.66 9.65
C ARG A 145 -22.95 -1.76 10.35
#